data_AF-A0A3D9LKF2-F1
#
_entry.id   AF-A0A3D9LKF2-F1
#
_cell.length_a   1.000
_cell.length_b   1.000
_cell.length_c   1.000
_cell.angle_alpha   90.00
_cell.angle_beta   90.00
_cell.angle_gamma   90.00
#
_symmetry.space_group_name_H-M   'P 1'
#
loop_
_entity.id
_entity.type
_entity.pdbx_description
1 polymer ?
#
loop_
_entity_poly.entity_id
_entity_poly.type
_entity_poly.pdbx_seq_one_letter_code
_entity_poly.pdbx_strand_id
1 'polypeptide(L)'
;MDIIDVGLYASYILIALCALSAVVIPLIQSFADPQSLLKSGIGVIGLLVVFGIGYGLASGEAPGTTEATSKVVGAGIITMYIMFGVAIVGIVYTEISKIIK
;
A
#
# COMPACT_ATOMS: atom_id res chain seq x y z
N MET A 1 12.17 -22.13 -31.90
CA MET A 1 11.45 -21.16 -31.06
C MET A 1 10.75 -20.22 -32.02
N ASP A 2 9.42 -20.20 -31.96
CA ASP A 2 8.66 -19.34 -32.85
C ASP A 2 8.79 -17.88 -32.38
N ILE A 3 8.54 -16.93 -33.27
CA ILE A 3 8.62 -15.48 -32.96
C ILE A 3 7.75 -15.10 -31.75
N ILE A 4 6.67 -15.85 -31.53
CA ILE A 4 5.76 -15.71 -30.40
C ILE A 4 6.44 -16.11 -29.10
N ASP A 5 7.18 -17.22 -29.07
CA ASP A 5 7.91 -17.68 -27.87
C ASP A 5 9.01 -16.71 -27.48
N VAL A 6 9.74 -16.20 -28.48
CA VAL A 6 10.81 -15.21 -28.26
C VAL A 6 10.24 -13.90 -27.73
N GLY A 7 9.13 -13.42 -28.31
CA GLY A 7 8.44 -12.21 -27.85
C GLY A 7 7.87 -12.35 -26.44
N LEU A 8 7.34 -13.53 -26.10
CA LEU A 8 6.80 -13.81 -24.77
C LEU A 8 7.90 -13.88 -23.71
N TYR A 9 9.01 -14.56 -24.01
CA TYR A 9 10.16 -14.64 -23.09
C TYR A 9 10.81 -13.27 -22.85
N ALA A 10 10.94 -12.46 -23.90
CA ALA A 10 11.43 -11.09 -23.79
C ALA A 10 10.49 -10.23 -22.91
N SER A 11 9.17 -10.38 -23.07
CA SER A 11 8.18 -9.65 -22.27
C SER A 11 8.26 -10.01 -20.79
N TYR A 12 8.42 -11.30 -20.44
CA TYR A 12 8.61 -11.71 -19.05
C TYR A 12 9.88 -11.15 -18.43
N ILE A 13 10.99 -11.14 -19.17
CA ILE A 13 12.25 -10.52 -18.72
C ILE A 13 12.05 -9.01 -18.47
N LEU A 14 11.36 -8.32 -19.38
CA LEU A 14 11.08 -6.89 -19.23
C LEU A 14 10.18 -6.61 -18.03
N ILE A 15 9.11 -7.39 -17.82
CA ILE A 15 8.25 -7.27 -16.63
C ILE A 15 9.05 -7.48 -15.35
N ALA A 16 9.94 -8.49 -15.31
CA ALA A 16 10.79 -8.74 -14.16
C ALA A 16 11.74 -7.56 -13.90
N LEU A 17 12.35 -7.00 -14.95
CA LEU A 17 13.22 -5.82 -14.85
C LEU A 17 12.47 -4.57 -14.39
N CYS A 18 11.26 -4.35 -14.90
CA CYS A 18 10.40 -3.24 -14.48
C CYS A 18 10.00 -3.40 -13.01
N ALA A 19 9.59 -4.60 -12.59
CA ALA A 19 9.24 -4.88 -11.20
C ALA A 19 10.42 -4.66 -10.27
N LEU A 20 11.62 -5.15 -10.63
CA LEU A 20 12.86 -4.90 -9.90
C LEU A 20 13.17 -3.41 -9.81
N SER A 21 13.15 -2.70 -10.93
CA SER A 21 13.46 -1.27 -11.00
C SER A 21 12.47 -0.43 -10.20
N ALA A 22 11.19 -0.79 -10.22
CA ALA A 22 10.13 -0.10 -9.46
C ALA A 22 10.30 -0.21 -7.94
N VAL A 23 11.07 -1.18 -7.44
CA VAL A 23 11.40 -1.32 -6.02
C VAL A 23 12.78 -0.75 -5.72
N VAL A 24 13.79 -1.11 -6.52
CA VAL A 24 15.20 -0.76 -6.28
C VAL A 24 15.46 0.74 -6.44
N ILE A 25 14.91 1.39 -7.48
CA ILE A 25 15.16 2.81 -7.73
C ILE A 25 14.59 3.68 -6.59
N PRO A 26 13.33 3.51 -6.15
CA PRO A 26 12.81 4.27 -5.01
C PRO A 26 13.58 4.00 -3.72
N LEU A 27 14.07 2.78 -3.49
CA LEU A 27 14.89 2.46 -2.31
C LEU A 27 16.23 3.21 -2.33
N ILE A 28 16.94 3.21 -3.45
CA ILE A 28 18.21 3.95 -3.57
C ILE A 28 17.98 5.46 -3.38
N GLN A 29 16.95 6.02 -4.01
CA GLN A 29 16.60 7.44 -3.86
C GLN A 29 16.20 7.77 -2.43
N SER A 30 15.47 6.88 -1.76
CA SER A 30 15.11 7.01 -0.36
C SER A 30 16.36 7.14 0.51
N PHE A 31 17.38 6.29 0.32
CA PHE A 31 18.63 6.40 1.09
C PHE A 31 19.49 7.63 0.76
N ALA A 32 19.43 8.14 -0.48
CA ALA A 32 20.13 9.35 -0.85
C ALA A 32 19.50 10.62 -0.23
N ASP A 33 18.17 10.63 -0.08
CA ASP A 33 17.41 11.75 0.49
C ASP A 33 16.70 11.35 1.80
N PRO A 34 17.36 11.48 2.96
CA PRO A 34 16.79 11.08 4.25
C PRO A 34 15.48 11.81 4.59
N GLN A 35 15.24 13.01 4.04
CA GLN A 35 13.97 13.71 4.19
C GLN A 35 12.82 13.02 3.45
N SER A 36 13.07 12.43 2.29
CA SER A 36 12.07 11.65 1.54
C SER A 36 11.72 10.37 2.30
N LEU A 37 12.73 9.69 2.84
CA LEU A 37 12.57 8.55 3.74
C LEU A 37 11.69 8.87 4.95
N LEU A 38 11.94 9.99 5.62
CA LEU A 38 11.16 10.39 6.78
C LEU A 38 9.70 10.65 6.42
N LYS A 39 9.42 11.32 5.29
CA LYS A 39 8.05 11.58 4.83
C LYS A 39 7.31 10.27 4.50
N SER A 40 7.97 9.36 3.77
CA SER A 40 7.41 8.04 3.47
C SER A 40 7.20 7.20 4.75
N GLY A 41 8.18 7.23 5.65
CA GLY A 41 8.13 6.54 6.94
C GLY A 41 6.98 7.02 7.83
N ILE A 42 6.69 8.32 7.86
CA ILE A 42 5.52 8.86 8.56
C ILE A 42 4.22 8.27 8.00
N GLY A 43 4.10 8.12 6.68
CA GLY A 43 2.95 7.47 6.05
C GLY A 43 2.80 6.01 6.46
N VAL A 44 3.91 5.25 6.47
CA VAL A 44 3.92 3.84 6.90
C VAL A 44 3.58 3.71 8.39
N ILE A 45 4.16 4.54 9.25
CA ILE A 45 3.85 4.56 10.68
C ILE A 45 2.36 4.90 10.89
N GLY A 46 1.84 5.90 10.18
CA GLY A 46 0.42 6.25 10.22
C GLY A 46 -0.47 5.07 9.85
N LEU A 47 -0.13 4.34 8.78
CA LEU A 47 -0.86 3.15 8.37
C LEU A 47 -0.79 2.04 9.44
N LEU A 48 0.37 1.79 10.03
CA LEU A 48 0.53 0.81 11.10
C LEU A 48 -0.30 1.17 12.34
N VAL A 49 -0.38 2.45 12.70
CA VAL A 49 -1.22 2.93 13.79
C VAL A 49 -2.70 2.66 13.48
N VAL A 50 -3.16 2.99 12.28
CA VAL A 50 -4.55 2.71 11.87
C VAL A 50 -4.84 1.21 11.83
N PHE A 51 -3.88 0.40 11.35
CA PHE A 51 -4.00 -1.05 11.37
C PHE A 51 -4.06 -1.62 12.78
N GLY A 52 -3.26 -1.09 13.71
CA GLY A 52 -3.32 -1.45 15.13
C GLY A 52 -4.67 -1.13 15.75
N ILE A 53 -5.26 0.03 15.43
CA ILE A 53 -6.62 0.38 15.84
C ILE A 53 -7.63 -0.60 15.23
N GLY A 54 -7.52 -0.89 13.93
CA GLY A 54 -8.37 -1.86 13.25
C GLY A 54 -8.28 -3.26 13.86
N TYR A 55 -7.09 -3.69 14.25
CA TYR A 55 -6.86 -4.98 14.93
C TYR A 55 -7.46 -5.03 16.33
N GLY A 56 -7.40 -3.91 17.08
CA GLY A 56 -8.05 -3.80 18.39
C GLY A 56 -9.58 -3.82 18.32
N LEU A 57 -10.15 -3.29 17.23
CA LEU A 57 -11.60 -3.29 16.97
C LEU A 57 -12.10 -4.59 16.33
N ALA A 58 -11.22 -5.37 15.71
CA ALA A 58 -11.58 -6.59 15.00
C ALA A 58 -11.96 -7.73 15.97
N SER A 59 -13.10 -8.36 15.71
CA SER A 59 -13.52 -9.57 16.41
C SER A 59 -12.74 -10.79 15.90
N GLY A 60 -12.34 -11.66 16.83
CA GLY A 60 -11.62 -12.91 16.54
C GLY A 60 -12.53 -14.09 16.16
N GLU A 61 -13.83 -13.85 16.05
CA GLU A 61 -14.85 -14.89 15.95
C GLU A 61 -15.28 -15.05 14.48
N ALA A 62 -14.42 -15.66 13.66
CA ALA A 62 -14.79 -16.12 12.32
C ALA A 62 -14.81 -17.65 12.28
N PRO A 63 -15.94 -18.27 11.85
CA PRO A 63 -16.02 -19.71 11.74
C PRO A 63 -15.04 -20.23 10.66
N GLY A 64 -14.33 -21.32 10.97
CA GLY A 64 -13.42 -21.98 10.04
C GLY A 64 -11.98 -21.47 10.01
N THR A 65 -11.58 -20.62 10.97
CA THR A 65 -10.19 -20.15 11.08
C THR A 65 -9.76 -19.91 12.53
N THR A 66 -8.47 -19.63 12.74
CA THR A 66 -7.91 -19.26 14.05
C THR A 66 -8.26 -17.81 14.40
N GLU A 67 -8.43 -17.51 15.69
CA GLU A 67 -8.72 -16.15 16.19
C GLU A 67 -7.76 -15.09 15.62
N ALA A 68 -6.46 -15.41 15.58
CA ALA A 68 -5.43 -14.52 15.05
C ALA A 68 -5.67 -14.17 13.57
N THR A 69 -5.99 -15.17 12.73
CA THR A 69 -6.28 -14.97 11.31
C THR A 69 -7.55 -14.16 11.14
N SER A 70 -8.60 -14.45 11.92
CA SER A 70 -9.85 -13.68 11.91
C SER A 70 -9.61 -12.21 12.22
N LYS A 71 -8.84 -11.91 13.27
CA LYS A 71 -8.52 -10.53 13.64
C LYS A 71 -7.69 -9.82 12.58
N VAL A 72 -6.72 -10.48 11.95
CA VAL A 72 -5.93 -9.86 10.88
C VAL A 72 -6.80 -9.49 9.68
N VAL A 73 -7.72 -10.38 9.28
CA VAL A 73 -8.65 -10.10 8.18
C VAL A 73 -9.60 -8.96 8.55
N GLY A 74 -10.19 -9.01 9.75
CA GLY A 74 -11.05 -7.93 10.25
C GLY A 74 -10.31 -6.59 10.34
N ALA A 75 -9.07 -6.59 10.81
CA ALA A 75 -8.21 -5.42 10.87
C ALA A 75 -7.97 -4.83 9.47
N GLY A 76 -7.70 -5.69 8.48
CA GLY A 76 -7.51 -5.29 7.09
C GLY A 76 -8.75 -4.59 6.52
N ILE A 77 -9.93 -5.14 6.77
CA ILE A 77 -11.20 -4.56 6.32
C ILE A 77 -11.47 -3.21 7.01
N ILE A 78 -11.31 -3.13 8.34
CA ILE A 78 -11.54 -1.89 9.10
C ILE A 78 -10.55 -0.80 8.65
N THR A 79 -9.27 -1.16 8.49
CA THR A 79 -8.23 -0.23 8.01
C THR A 79 -8.56 0.30 6.61
N MET A 80 -9.03 -0.57 5.71
CA MET A 80 -9.48 -0.19 4.38
C MET A 80 -10.61 0.84 4.45
N TYR A 81 -11.63 0.64 5.30
CA TYR A 81 -12.73 1.59 5.44
C TYR A 81 -12.29 2.94 6.00
N ILE A 82 -11.40 2.94 7.00
CA ILE A 82 -10.84 4.18 7.54
C ILE A 82 -10.06 4.94 6.46
N MET A 83 -9.16 4.26 5.75
CA MET A 83 -8.38 4.84 4.67
C MET A 83 -9.25 5.33 3.51
N PHE A 84 -10.33 4.62 3.19
CA PHE A 84 -11.29 5.04 2.19
C PHE A 84 -11.99 6.35 2.58
N GLY A 85 -12.42 6.48 3.84
CA GLY A 85 -12.98 7.73 4.36
C GLY A 85 -11.97 8.89 4.33
N VAL A 86 -10.74 8.64 4.77
CA VAL A 86 -9.64 9.62 4.71
C VAL A 86 -9.35 10.05 3.26
N ALA A 87 -9.38 9.11 2.31
CA ALA A 87 -9.18 9.42 0.90
C ALA A 87 -10.28 10.33 0.35
N ILE A 88 -11.54 10.05 0.65
CA ILE A 88 -12.67 10.92 0.24
C ILE A 88 -12.49 12.33 0.80
N VAL A 89 -12.22 12.45 2.11
CA VAL A 89 -12.01 13.76 2.76
C VAL A 89 -10.80 14.47 2.14
N GLY A 90 -9.72 13.74 1.87
CA GLY A 90 -8.52 14.27 1.23
C GLY A 90 -8.78 14.81 -0.18
N ILE A 91 -9.59 14.10 -0.98
CA ILE A 91 -10.00 14.55 -2.32
C ILE A 91 -10.81 15.85 -2.20
N VAL A 92 -11.85 15.87 -1.36
CA VAL A 92 -12.69 17.06 -1.16
C VAL A 92 -11.87 18.26 -0.70
N TYR A 93 -10.98 18.08 0.27
CA TYR A 93 -10.07 19.12 0.75
C TYR A 93 -9.16 19.64 -0.37
N THR A 94 -8.62 18.73 -1.18
CA THR A 94 -7.71 19.09 -2.28
C THR A 94 -8.44 19.92 -3.34
N GLU A 95 -9.65 19.53 -3.72
CA GLU A 95 -10.48 20.28 -4.68
C GLU A 95 -10.83 21.68 -4.14
N ILE A 96 -11.28 21.79 -2.88
CA ILE A 96 -11.62 23.08 -2.27
C ILE A 96 -10.38 23.97 -2.14
N SER A 97 -9.25 23.42 -1.68
CA SER A 97 -8.02 24.20 -1.51
C SER A 97 -7.50 24.75 -2.85
N LYS A 98 -7.77 24.06 -3.96
CA LYS A 98 -7.35 24.47 -5.31
C LYS A 98 -8.23 25.58 -5.89
N ILE A 99 -9.44 25.77 -5.37
CA ILE A 99 -10.34 26.86 -5.77
C ILE A 99 -10.04 28.11 -4.94
N ILE A 100 -9.60 27.94 -3.69
CA ILE A 100 -9.31 29.04 -2.76
C ILE A 100 -7.90 29.63 -2.98
N LYS A 101 -6.95 28.84 -3.47
CA LYS A 101 -5.61 29.29 -3.89
C LYS A 101 -5.56 29.55 -5.38
#